data_AF-A0A2H5YYL8-F1
#
_entry.id   AF-A0A2H5YYL8-F1
#
_cell.length_a   1.000
_cell.length_b   1.000
_cell.length_c   1.000
_cell.angle_alpha   90.00
_cell.angle_beta   90.00
_cell.angle_gamma   90.00
#
_symmetry.space_group_name_H-M   'P 1'
#
loop_
_entity.id
_entity.type
_entity.pdbx_description
1 polymer ?
#
loop_
_entity_poly.entity_id
_entity_poly.type
_entity_poly.pdbx_seq_one_letter_code
_entity_poly.pdbx_strand_id
1 'polypeptide(L)'
;MTTQRSTPGQARGGGRPTFEPPTREEIQRIILEGDPLTLVQVAERVGRDLARPGGNRNSPDALATSQIRSVFGKVRELDMHVRTAATVVTELDQETYRELQLLRPKLAYQAARASGRGVQWLKETLEPAIQLVERDRRRFQHFVDFFEAILAYHKAYGGQ
;
A
#
# COMPACT_ATOMS: atom_id res chain seq x y z
N MET A 1 -2.70 37.42 -49.60
CA MET A 1 -3.10 36.01 -49.41
C MET A 1 -2.04 35.34 -48.55
N THR A 2 -2.04 35.60 -47.25
CA THR A 2 -2.68 34.86 -46.14
C THR A 2 -1.61 34.09 -45.37
N THR A 3 -0.95 34.80 -44.46
CA THR A 3 -0.10 34.25 -43.42
C THR A 3 -1.00 33.61 -42.36
N GLN A 4 -1.00 32.28 -42.25
CA GLN A 4 -1.69 31.61 -41.14
C GLN A 4 -0.84 31.69 -39.87
N ARG A 5 -1.35 32.46 -38.90
CA ARG A 5 -0.86 32.51 -37.53
C ARG A 5 -1.25 31.24 -36.78
N SER A 6 -0.32 30.82 -35.93
CA SER A 6 -0.41 29.77 -34.94
C SER A 6 -1.53 29.98 -33.93
N THR A 7 -2.15 28.88 -33.49
CA THR A 7 -2.81 28.78 -32.19
C THR A 7 -2.32 27.50 -31.51
N PRO A 8 -1.55 27.58 -30.41
CA PRO A 8 -1.30 26.43 -29.56
C PRO A 8 -2.60 26.08 -28.83
N GLY A 9 -3.12 24.88 -29.09
CA GLY A 9 -4.25 24.32 -28.36
C GLY A 9 -3.93 24.22 -26.87
N GLN A 10 -4.84 24.75 -26.06
CA GLN A 10 -4.84 24.72 -24.60
C GLN A 10 -4.56 23.31 -24.05
N ALA A 11 -3.45 23.15 -23.33
CA ALA A 11 -3.25 22.05 -22.40
C ALA A 11 -4.22 22.22 -21.21
N ARG A 12 -5.44 21.69 -21.35
CA ARG A 12 -6.40 21.52 -20.25
C ARG A 12 -6.44 20.04 -19.88
N GLY A 13 -5.81 19.70 -18.76
CA GLY A 13 -5.80 18.34 -18.24
C GLY A 13 -5.14 18.20 -16.86
N GLY A 14 -5.27 19.21 -15.98
CA GLY A 14 -4.79 19.14 -14.60
C GLY A 14 -5.76 18.37 -13.70
N GLY A 15 -6.09 17.12 -14.04
CA GLY A 15 -6.79 16.22 -13.12
C GLY A 15 -5.80 15.72 -12.07
N ARG A 16 -6.16 15.78 -10.78
CA ARG A 16 -5.36 15.10 -9.74
C ARG A 16 -5.20 13.63 -10.11
N PRO A 17 -4.02 13.03 -9.89
CA PRO A 17 -3.82 11.60 -10.14
C PRO A 17 -4.85 10.79 -9.35
N THR A 18 -5.33 9.69 -9.93
CA THR A 18 -6.35 8.83 -9.31
C THR A 18 -5.82 8.08 -8.09
N PHE A 19 -4.50 7.92 -8.02
CA PHE A 19 -3.76 7.30 -6.92
C PHE A 19 -2.37 7.93 -6.83
N GLU A 20 -1.94 8.25 -5.61
CA GLU A 20 -0.59 8.74 -5.31
C GLU A 20 0.15 7.70 -4.44
N PRO A 21 1.13 6.96 -5.01
CA PRO A 21 1.90 6.00 -4.22
C PRO A 21 2.75 6.72 -3.18
N PRO A 22 3.04 6.09 -2.02
CA PRO A 22 4.02 6.62 -1.10
C PRO A 22 5.39 6.80 -1.76
N THR A 23 6.05 7.89 -1.44
CA THR A 23 7.44 8.15 -1.80
C THR A 23 8.38 7.21 -1.03
N ARG A 24 9.62 7.08 -1.50
CA ARG A 24 10.62 6.27 -0.82
C ARG A 24 10.91 6.82 0.57
N GLU A 25 10.98 8.14 0.71
CA GLU A 25 11.25 8.84 1.95
C GLU A 25 10.13 8.62 2.97
N GLU A 26 8.87 8.68 2.54
CA GLU A 26 7.72 8.36 3.41
C GLU A 26 7.77 6.91 3.91
N ILE A 27 8.05 5.96 3.02
CA ILE A 27 8.17 4.53 3.39
C ILE A 27 9.34 4.30 4.34
N GLN A 28 10.47 5.01 4.17
CA GLN A 28 11.60 4.94 5.11
C GLN A 28 11.24 5.49 6.49
N ARG A 29 10.61 6.65 6.57
CA ARG A 29 10.14 7.23 7.85
C ARG A 29 9.18 6.30 8.58
N ILE A 30 8.27 5.66 7.84
CA ILE A 30 7.30 4.73 8.42
C ILE A 30 8.01 3.46 8.91
N ILE A 31 8.77 2.80 8.04
CA ILE A 31 9.28 1.45 8.34
C ILE A 31 10.56 1.47 9.17
N LEU A 32 11.51 2.33 8.83
CA LEU A 32 12.82 2.39 9.50
C LEU A 32 12.77 3.21 10.79
N GLU A 33 12.08 4.36 10.75
CA GLU A 33 12.05 5.30 11.88
C GLU A 33 10.83 5.11 12.79
N GLY A 34 9.78 4.43 12.32
CA GLY A 34 8.55 4.22 13.09
C GLY A 34 7.74 5.50 13.29
N ASP A 35 7.82 6.47 12.36
CA ASP A 35 7.16 7.76 12.52
C ASP A 35 5.63 7.65 12.40
N PRO A 36 4.88 7.86 13.50
CA PRO A 36 3.44 7.67 13.51
C PRO A 36 2.70 8.75 12.72
N LEU A 37 3.23 9.97 12.61
CA LEU A 37 2.56 11.05 11.89
C LEU A 37 2.58 10.79 10.39
N THR A 38 3.74 10.42 9.86
CA THR A 38 3.87 10.03 8.46
C THR A 38 3.03 8.78 8.16
N LEU A 39 3.03 7.79 9.06
CA LEU A 39 2.20 6.58 8.91
C LEU A 39 0.72 6.92 8.72
N VAL A 40 0.14 7.72 9.63
CA VAL A 40 -1.29 8.05 9.57
C VAL A 40 -1.62 8.85 8.32
N GLN A 41 -0.81 9.85 7.96
CA GLN A 41 -1.05 10.70 6.79
C GLN A 41 -1.00 9.89 5.48
N VAL A 42 0.03 9.04 5.34
CA VAL A 42 0.20 8.21 4.14
C VAL A 42 -0.86 7.12 4.06
N ALA A 43 -1.17 6.47 5.19
CA ALA A 43 -2.21 5.44 5.24
C ALA A 43 -3.60 6.00 4.91
N GLU A 44 -3.91 7.22 5.35
CA GLU A 44 -5.15 7.90 4.98
C GLU A 44 -5.21 8.18 3.48
N ARG A 45 -4.15 8.78 2.92
CA ARG A 45 -4.07 9.08 1.48
C ARG A 45 -4.25 7.81 0.65
N VAL A 46 -3.46 6.77 0.94
CA VAL A 46 -3.50 5.49 0.23
C VAL A 46 -4.85 4.80 0.42
N GLY A 47 -5.33 4.68 1.66
CA GLY A 47 -6.61 4.01 1.95
C GLY A 47 -7.79 4.66 1.24
N ARG A 48 -7.84 6.00 1.21
CA ARG A 48 -8.84 6.76 0.46
C ARG A 48 -8.75 6.49 -1.04
N ASP A 49 -7.57 6.60 -1.62
CA ASP A 49 -7.39 6.49 -3.07
C ASP A 49 -7.66 5.04 -3.55
N LEU A 50 -7.36 4.04 -2.72
CA LEU A 50 -7.73 2.64 -2.96
C LEU A 50 -9.26 2.41 -2.89
N ALA A 51 -9.96 3.09 -1.99
CA ALA A 51 -11.41 2.94 -1.82
C ALA A 51 -12.23 3.73 -2.85
N ARG A 52 -11.75 4.93 -3.23
CA ARG A 52 -12.43 5.85 -4.15
C ARG A 52 -11.42 6.48 -5.10
N PRO A 53 -10.91 5.73 -6.10
CA PRO A 53 -9.97 6.26 -7.06
C PRO A 53 -10.54 7.49 -7.77
N GLY A 54 -9.80 8.60 -7.73
CA GLY A 54 -10.28 9.89 -8.25
C GLY A 54 -11.58 10.41 -7.60
N GLY A 55 -11.91 9.97 -6.38
CA GLY A 55 -13.14 10.32 -5.67
C GLY A 55 -14.37 9.47 -6.02
N ASN A 56 -14.24 8.47 -6.89
CA ASN A 56 -15.36 7.63 -7.33
C ASN A 56 -15.34 6.25 -6.67
N ARG A 57 -16.31 5.98 -5.78
CA ARG A 57 -16.49 4.66 -5.14
C ARG A 57 -16.89 3.52 -6.09
N ASN A 58 -17.45 3.85 -7.26
CA ASN A 58 -17.86 2.88 -8.28
C ASN A 58 -16.80 2.74 -9.37
N SER A 59 -15.57 3.22 -9.13
CA SER A 59 -14.48 3.07 -10.07
C SER A 59 -14.18 1.58 -10.28
N PRO A 60 -14.00 1.10 -11.52
CA PRO A 60 -13.52 -0.26 -11.76
C PRO A 60 -12.11 -0.51 -11.19
N ASP A 61 -11.38 0.57 -10.88
CA ASP A 61 -10.07 0.51 -10.24
C ASP A 61 -10.12 0.45 -8.71
N ALA A 62 -11.29 0.60 -8.09
CA ALA A 62 -11.43 0.53 -6.65
C ALA A 62 -11.02 -0.85 -6.13
N LEU A 63 -10.25 -0.87 -5.05
CA LEU A 63 -9.78 -2.11 -4.45
C LEU A 63 -10.91 -2.76 -3.63
N ALA A 64 -11.27 -3.99 -3.98
CA ALA A 64 -12.30 -4.73 -3.27
C ALA A 64 -11.74 -5.45 -2.03
N THR A 65 -12.52 -5.57 -0.95
CA THR A 65 -12.11 -6.26 0.29
C THR A 65 -11.72 -7.71 0.01
N SER A 66 -12.40 -8.37 -0.93
CA SER A 66 -12.07 -9.75 -1.34
C SER A 66 -10.66 -9.86 -1.91
N GLN A 67 -10.15 -8.83 -2.58
CA GLN A 67 -8.81 -8.79 -3.14
C GLN A 67 -7.74 -8.64 -2.03
N ILE A 68 -8.02 -7.88 -0.97
CA ILE A 68 -7.06 -7.64 0.11
C ILE A 68 -7.03 -8.76 1.16
N ARG A 69 -8.18 -9.41 1.38
CA ARG A 69 -8.39 -10.38 2.47
C ARG A 69 -7.30 -11.46 2.54
N SER A 70 -6.88 -11.99 1.39
CA SER A 70 -5.91 -13.09 1.33
C SER A 70 -4.47 -12.67 1.71
N VAL A 71 -4.10 -11.42 1.49
CA VAL A 71 -2.79 -10.87 1.87
C VAL A 71 -2.83 -10.45 3.33
N PHE A 72 -3.89 -9.75 3.74
CA PHE A 72 -4.09 -9.35 5.13
C PHE A 72 -4.15 -10.54 6.09
N GLY A 73 -4.88 -11.60 5.74
CA GLY A 73 -4.94 -12.81 6.56
C GLY A 73 -3.56 -13.43 6.81
N LYS A 74 -2.69 -13.44 5.79
CA LYS A 74 -1.32 -13.95 5.96
C LYS A 74 -0.47 -13.02 6.83
N VAL A 75 -0.60 -11.69 6.68
CA VAL A 75 0.11 -10.75 7.56
C VAL A 75 -0.32 -10.90 9.01
N ARG A 76 -1.62 -11.09 9.28
CA ARG A 76 -2.15 -11.33 10.64
C ARG A 76 -1.65 -12.65 11.22
N GLU A 77 -1.58 -13.71 10.43
CA GLU A 77 -0.98 -14.99 10.83
C GLU A 77 0.48 -14.83 11.26
N LEU A 78 1.28 -14.11 10.45
CA LEU A 78 2.68 -13.82 10.78
C LEU A 78 2.81 -12.94 12.04
N ASP A 79 1.97 -11.90 12.18
CA ASP A 79 1.94 -11.03 13.35
C ASP A 79 1.64 -11.81 14.64
N MET A 80 0.68 -12.74 14.59
CA MET A 80 0.41 -13.62 15.72
C MET A 80 1.63 -14.46 16.09
N HIS A 81 2.31 -15.07 15.11
CA HIS A 81 3.51 -15.84 15.35
C HIS A 81 4.61 -14.99 16.01
N VAL A 82 4.89 -13.81 15.45
CA VAL A 82 5.91 -12.88 15.95
C VAL A 82 5.60 -12.41 17.38
N ARG A 83 4.33 -12.17 17.73
CA ARG A 83 3.94 -11.73 19.08
C ARG A 83 4.10 -12.83 20.14
N THR A 84 4.01 -14.10 19.75
CA THR A 84 4.22 -15.22 20.70
C THR A 84 5.70 -15.44 21.05
N ALA A 85 6.62 -14.94 20.22
CA ALA A 85 8.05 -15.02 20.52
C ALA A 85 8.46 -14.12 21.70
N ALA A 86 9.41 -14.60 22.50
CA ALA A 86 9.90 -13.90 23.69
C ALA A 86 10.34 -12.45 23.38
N THR A 87 10.08 -11.52 24.29
CA THR A 87 10.34 -10.08 24.10
C THR A 87 11.81 -9.73 23.81
N VAL A 88 12.75 -10.58 24.23
CA VAL A 88 14.19 -10.41 23.98
C VAL A 88 14.59 -10.68 22.52
N VAL A 89 13.72 -11.32 21.73
CA VAL A 89 13.99 -11.61 20.32
C VAL A 89 13.75 -10.37 19.48
N THR A 90 14.81 -9.87 18.85
CA THR A 90 14.80 -8.66 18.00
C THR A 90 14.65 -8.98 16.51
N GLU A 91 14.85 -10.24 16.11
CA GLU A 91 14.78 -10.66 14.71
C GLU A 91 13.64 -11.64 14.43
N LEU A 92 13.13 -11.61 13.21
CA LEU A 92 12.21 -12.62 12.69
C LEU A 92 12.92 -13.95 12.52
N ASP A 93 12.26 -15.03 12.95
CA ASP A 93 12.70 -16.38 12.67
C ASP A 93 12.70 -16.65 11.13
N GLN A 94 13.36 -17.73 10.74
CA GLN A 94 13.56 -18.05 9.32
C GLN A 94 12.26 -18.31 8.56
N GLU A 95 11.27 -18.91 9.21
CA GLU A 95 9.99 -19.22 8.59
C GLU A 95 9.19 -17.94 8.37
N THR A 96 9.03 -17.11 9.41
CA THR A 96 8.34 -15.83 9.31
C THR A 96 8.98 -14.91 8.28
N TYR A 97 10.31 -14.80 8.29
CA TYR A 97 11.03 -13.98 7.32
C TYR A 97 10.79 -14.46 5.89
N ARG A 98 10.85 -15.77 5.64
CA ARG A 98 10.59 -16.36 4.33
C ARG A 98 9.16 -16.07 3.87
N GLU A 99 8.17 -16.29 4.72
CA GLU A 99 6.76 -16.07 4.39
C GLU A 99 6.44 -14.59 4.13
N LEU A 100 7.06 -13.67 4.88
CA LEU A 100 6.97 -12.23 4.62
C LEU A 100 7.51 -11.89 3.21
N GLN A 101 8.67 -12.42 2.83
CA GLN A 101 9.23 -12.18 1.50
C GLN A 101 8.34 -12.73 0.38
N LEU A 102 7.67 -13.87 0.61
CA LEU A 102 6.75 -14.49 -0.36
C LEU A 102 5.44 -13.71 -0.56
N LEU A 103 5.13 -12.73 0.29
CA LEU A 103 4.01 -11.82 0.03
C LEU A 103 4.23 -10.99 -1.25
N ARG A 104 5.47 -10.66 -1.59
CA ARG A 104 5.81 -9.85 -2.79
C ARG A 104 5.42 -10.54 -4.10
N PRO A 105 5.86 -11.78 -4.40
CA PRO A 105 5.41 -12.49 -5.60
C PRO A 105 3.90 -12.80 -5.57
N LYS A 106 3.31 -13.04 -4.39
CA LYS A 106 1.85 -13.23 -4.26
C LYS A 106 1.08 -11.97 -4.67
N LEU A 107 1.51 -10.80 -4.20
CA LEU A 107 0.95 -9.50 -4.59
C LEU A 107 1.12 -9.24 -6.08
N ALA A 108 2.30 -9.50 -6.64
CA ALA A 108 2.57 -9.35 -8.07
C ALA A 108 1.62 -10.19 -8.94
N TYR A 109 1.41 -11.45 -8.57
CA TYR A 109 0.49 -12.33 -9.28
C TYR A 109 -0.97 -11.87 -9.15
N GLN A 110 -1.41 -11.46 -7.95
CA GLN A 110 -2.76 -10.93 -7.75
C GLN A 110 -3.00 -9.65 -8.56
N ALA A 111 -2.02 -8.74 -8.60
CA ALA A 111 -2.08 -7.52 -9.39
C ALA A 111 -2.20 -7.83 -10.89
N ALA A 112 -1.44 -8.79 -11.40
CA ALA A 112 -1.48 -9.19 -12.81
C ALA A 112 -2.80 -9.83 -13.23
N ARG A 113 -3.55 -10.45 -12.32
CA ARG A 113 -4.86 -11.07 -12.62
C ARG A 113 -6.06 -10.17 -12.33
N ALA A 114 -5.87 -9.08 -11.60
CA ALA A 114 -6.97 -8.17 -11.26
C ALA A 114 -7.42 -7.38 -12.51
N SER A 115 -8.73 -7.16 -12.64
CA SER A 115 -9.31 -6.38 -13.73
C SER A 115 -9.10 -4.87 -13.59
N GLY A 116 -8.88 -4.40 -12.35
CA GLY A 116 -8.68 -2.97 -12.02
C GLY A 116 -7.30 -2.71 -11.41
N ARG A 117 -6.96 -1.42 -11.26
CA ARG A 117 -5.65 -0.99 -10.75
C ARG A 117 -5.47 -1.08 -9.24
N GLY A 118 -6.53 -1.24 -8.45
CA GLY A 118 -6.46 -1.25 -6.98
C GLY A 118 -5.41 -2.21 -6.40
N VAL A 119 -5.31 -3.44 -6.92
CA VAL A 119 -4.32 -4.43 -6.43
C VAL A 119 -2.90 -4.03 -6.83
N GLN A 120 -2.74 -3.44 -8.01
CA GLN A 120 -1.45 -2.91 -8.47
C GLN A 120 -0.98 -1.75 -7.58
N TRP A 121 -1.87 -0.84 -7.19
CA TRP A 121 -1.56 0.25 -6.27
C TRP A 121 -1.24 -0.22 -4.86
N LEU A 122 -1.95 -1.24 -4.37
CA LEU A 122 -1.61 -1.89 -3.11
C LEU A 122 -0.21 -2.53 -3.17
N LYS A 123 0.12 -3.21 -4.28
CA LYS A 123 1.46 -3.76 -4.51
C LYS A 123 2.52 -2.66 -4.51
N GLU A 124 2.31 -1.57 -5.24
CA GLU A 124 3.23 -0.42 -5.31
C GLU A 124 3.48 0.22 -3.94
N THR A 125 2.50 0.14 -3.03
CA THR A 125 2.61 0.59 -1.63
C THR A 125 3.36 -0.40 -0.75
N LEU A 126 2.95 -1.68 -0.77
CA LEU A 126 3.42 -2.68 0.21
C LEU A 126 4.76 -3.31 -0.17
N GLU A 127 5.08 -3.45 -1.45
CA GLU A 127 6.34 -4.07 -1.87
C GLU A 127 7.59 -3.34 -1.33
N PRO A 128 7.74 -2.01 -1.47
CA PRO A 128 8.90 -1.30 -0.89
C PRO A 128 8.88 -1.35 0.65
N ALA A 129 7.71 -1.34 1.28
CA ALA A 129 7.60 -1.46 2.72
C ALA A 129 8.11 -2.82 3.23
N ILE A 130 7.71 -3.93 2.58
CA ILE A 130 8.17 -5.29 2.90
C ILE A 130 9.69 -5.43 2.74
N GLN A 131 10.27 -4.78 1.72
CA GLN A 131 11.73 -4.82 1.52
C GLN A 131 12.49 -4.20 2.70
N LEU A 132 11.98 -3.09 3.27
CA LEU A 132 12.63 -2.40 4.38
C LEU A 132 12.49 -3.10 5.73
N VAL A 133 11.57 -4.06 5.87
CA VAL A 133 11.42 -4.85 7.10
C VAL A 133 12.68 -5.67 7.39
N GLU A 134 13.29 -6.25 6.36
CA GLU A 134 14.41 -7.20 6.51
C GLU A 134 14.06 -8.30 7.52
N ARG A 135 14.92 -8.56 8.51
CA ARG A 135 14.63 -9.46 9.64
C ARG A 135 14.25 -8.71 10.91
N ASP A 136 14.13 -7.38 10.88
CA ASP A 136 13.93 -6.60 12.10
C ASP A 136 12.48 -6.69 12.58
N ARG A 137 12.29 -7.18 13.82
CA ARG A 137 10.97 -7.37 14.41
C ARG A 137 10.20 -6.06 14.62
N ARG A 138 10.90 -4.97 14.93
CA ARG A 138 10.26 -3.64 15.12
C ARG A 138 9.78 -3.09 13.79
N ARG A 139 10.61 -3.19 12.75
CA ARG A 139 10.22 -2.77 11.40
C ARG A 139 9.06 -3.60 10.85
N PHE A 140 9.02 -4.89 11.18
CA PHE A 140 7.86 -5.73 10.88
C PHE A 140 6.59 -5.21 11.58
N GLN A 141 6.69 -4.79 12.84
CA GLN A 141 5.55 -4.19 13.54
C GLN A 141 5.09 -2.88 12.88
N HIS A 142 6.03 -2.00 12.50
CA HIS A 142 5.70 -0.78 11.78
C HIS A 142 4.98 -1.07 10.44
N PHE A 143 5.40 -2.13 9.73
CA PHE A 143 4.73 -2.60 8.52
C PHE A 143 3.30 -3.08 8.80
N VAL A 144 3.10 -3.88 9.86
CA VAL A 144 1.77 -4.36 10.27
C VAL A 144 0.86 -3.17 10.59
N ASP A 145 1.34 -2.23 11.41
CA ASP A 145 0.58 -1.04 11.82
C ASP A 145 0.21 -0.18 10.61
N PHE A 146 1.15 0.00 9.68
CA PHE A 146 0.90 0.74 8.44
C PHE A 146 -0.15 0.05 7.56
N PHE A 147 -0.07 -1.27 7.39
CA PHE A 147 -1.03 -2.01 6.58
C PHE A 147 -2.42 -2.01 7.22
N GLU A 148 -2.53 -2.17 8.54
CA GLU A 148 -3.78 -2.07 9.27
C GLU A 148 -4.40 -0.66 9.17
N ALA A 149 -3.58 0.39 9.25
CA ALA A 149 -4.04 1.77 9.07
C ALA A 149 -4.61 2.01 7.65
N ILE A 150 -3.95 1.50 6.60
CA ILE A 150 -4.46 1.58 5.23
C ILE A 150 -5.84 0.92 5.13
N LEU A 151 -6.01 -0.26 5.74
CA LEU A 151 -7.28 -0.99 5.74
C LEU A 151 -8.37 -0.24 6.52
N ALA A 152 -8.02 0.33 7.66
CA ALA A 152 -8.94 1.13 8.47
C ALA A 152 -9.48 2.32 7.66
N TYR A 153 -8.58 3.06 6.99
CA TYR A 153 -8.99 4.18 6.14
C TYR A 153 -9.72 3.73 4.87
N HIS A 154 -9.27 2.68 4.19
CA HIS A 154 -10.00 2.10 3.06
C HIS A 154 -11.46 1.78 3.43
N LYS A 155 -11.66 1.16 4.61
CA LYS A 155 -12.99 0.89 5.14
C LYS A 155 -13.76 2.17 5.49
N ALA A 156 -13.13 3.13 6.15
CA ALA A 156 -13.74 4.42 6.52
C ALA A 156 -14.21 5.21 5.28
N TYR A 157 -13.47 5.13 4.18
CA TYR A 157 -13.84 5.70 2.89
C TYR A 157 -14.82 4.83 2.10
N GLY A 158 -15.35 3.75 2.67
CA GLY A 158 -16.43 2.96 2.09
C GLY A 158 -15.99 1.88 1.10
N GLY A 159 -14.75 1.42 1.20
CA GLY A 159 -14.29 0.22 0.50
C GLY A 159 -15.18 -1.00 0.83
N GLN A 160 -15.46 -1.81 -0.19
CA GLN A 160 -16.36 -2.98 -0.12
C GLN A 160 -15.65 -4.25 -0.52
#